data_AF-A0A174PRE0-F1
#
_entry.id   AF-A0A174PRE0-F1
#
_cell.length_a   1.000
_cell.length_b   1.000
_cell.length_c   1.000
_cell.angle_alpha   90.00
_cell.angle_beta   90.00
_cell.angle_gamma   90.00
#
_symmetry.space_group_name_H-M   'P 1'
#
loop_
_entity.id
_entity.type
_entity.pdbx_description
1 polymer ?
#
loop_
_entity_poly.entity_id
_entity_poly.type
_entity_poly.pdbx_seq_one_letter_code
_entity_poly.pdbx_strand_id
1 'polypeptide(L)'
;MAYDAWTEGYLKAKQSKANKFDPNISIRFERVGNWIVSTKVLGGYKTVICIYHKKTLMEHYKTEQITGSQKAFNNAFQRVIDLAKKWN
;
A
#
# COMPACT_ATOMS: atom_id res chain seq x y z
N MET A 1 -9.54 31.90 -14.37
CA MET A 1 -9.53 30.66 -13.56
C MET A 1 -8.37 30.79 -12.60
N ALA A 2 -8.62 30.85 -11.29
CA ALA A 2 -7.53 30.94 -10.31
C ALA A 2 -6.76 29.63 -10.30
N TYR A 3 -5.44 29.72 -10.48
CA TYR A 3 -4.55 28.56 -10.38
C TYR A 3 -4.57 28.03 -8.95
N ASP A 4 -5.10 26.82 -8.77
CA ASP A 4 -5.13 26.16 -7.47
C ASP A 4 -3.96 25.17 -7.35
N ALA A 5 -2.84 25.68 -6.84
CA ALA A 5 -1.63 24.93 -6.58
C ALA A 5 -1.86 23.72 -5.64
N TRP A 6 -2.87 23.79 -4.76
CA TRP A 6 -3.20 22.69 -3.85
C TRP A 6 -3.82 21.51 -4.58
N THR A 7 -4.79 21.78 -5.46
CA THR A 7 -5.43 20.73 -6.29
C THR A 7 -4.40 20.08 -7.23
N GLU A 8 -3.52 20.87 -7.84
CA GLU A 8 -2.50 20.33 -8.74
C GLU A 8 -1.44 19.51 -7.99
N GLY A 9 -1.00 19.99 -6.81
CA GLY A 9 -0.09 19.26 -5.93
C GLY A 9 -0.67 17.94 -5.43
N TYR A 10 -1.95 17.93 -5.05
CA TYR A 10 -2.66 16.72 -4.64
C TYR A 10 -2.75 15.69 -5.78
N LEU A 11 -3.08 16.14 -6.99
CA LEU A 11 -3.12 15.26 -8.17
C LEU A 11 -1.73 14.69 -8.51
N LYS A 12 -0.69 15.51 -8.47
CA LYS A 12 0.71 15.07 -8.69
C LYS A 12 1.15 14.06 -7.62
N ALA A 13 0.80 14.28 -6.36
CA ALA A 13 1.07 13.33 -5.29
C ALA A 13 0.34 11.99 -5.52
N LYS A 14 -0.95 12.03 -5.90
CA LYS A 14 -1.74 10.83 -6.20
C LYS A 14 -1.21 10.03 -7.41
N GLN A 15 -0.61 10.72 -8.38
CA GLN A 15 -0.02 10.10 -9.57
C GLN A 15 1.44 9.67 -9.38
N SER A 16 2.07 10.02 -8.26
CA SER A 16 3.47 9.70 -7.97
C SER A 16 3.72 8.19 -8.01
N LYS A 17 4.84 7.80 -8.60
CA LYS A 17 5.27 6.39 -8.69
C LYS A 17 5.38 5.73 -7.31
N ALA A 18 5.68 6.50 -6.26
CA ALA A 18 5.77 6.01 -4.88
C ALA A 18 4.43 5.46 -4.32
N ASN A 19 3.31 5.93 -4.88
CA ASN A 19 1.95 5.54 -4.50
C ASN A 19 1.35 4.48 -5.43
N LYS A 20 2.15 3.97 -6.37
CA LYS A 20 1.75 2.85 -7.24
C LYS A 20 2.34 1.55 -6.71
N PHE A 21 1.61 0.47 -6.89
CA PHE A 21 2.10 -0.87 -6.66
C PHE A 21 3.26 -1.17 -7.62
N ASP A 22 4.39 -1.58 -7.06
CA ASP A 22 5.53 -2.09 -7.82
C ASP A 22 5.94 -3.46 -7.23
N PRO A 23 5.83 -4.55 -8.02
CA PRO A 23 6.16 -5.88 -7.56
C PRO A 23 7.66 -6.06 -7.28
N ASN A 24 8.55 -5.26 -7.88
CA ASN A 24 10.01 -5.43 -7.73
C ASN A 24 10.51 -4.99 -6.35
N ILE A 25 9.82 -4.05 -5.71
CA ILE A 25 10.14 -3.55 -4.37
C ILE A 25 9.28 -4.21 -3.28
N SER A 26 8.38 -5.11 -3.68
CA SER A 26 7.44 -5.78 -2.79
C SER A 26 8.05 -7.07 -2.25
N ILE A 27 8.18 -7.19 -0.93
CA ILE A 27 8.70 -8.42 -0.27
C ILE A 27 7.69 -9.57 -0.40
N ARG A 28 6.40 -9.24 -0.25
CA ARG A 28 5.28 -10.18 -0.31
C ARG A 28 4.05 -9.42 -0.78
N PHE A 29 3.27 -10.04 -1.66
CA PHE A 29 1.98 -9.49 -2.05
C PHE A 29 0.96 -10.60 -2.31
N GLU A 30 -0.31 -10.25 -2.16
CA GLU A 30 -1.45 -11.14 -2.39
C GLU A 30 -2.57 -10.37 -3.10
N ARG A 31 -3.27 -11.04 -4.02
CA ARG A 31 -4.41 -10.46 -4.75
C ARG A 31 -5.71 -10.90 -4.10
N VAL A 32 -6.52 -9.95 -3.69
CA VAL A 32 -7.76 -10.16 -2.93
C VAL A 32 -8.91 -9.47 -3.66
N GLY A 33 -9.56 -10.20 -4.58
CA GLY A 33 -10.63 -9.64 -5.43
C GLY A 33 -10.14 -8.48 -6.29
N ASN A 34 -10.69 -7.28 -6.05
CA ASN A 34 -10.31 -6.02 -6.71
C ASN A 34 -9.10 -5.31 -6.07
N TRP A 35 -8.52 -5.89 -5.02
CA TRP A 35 -7.42 -5.30 -4.26
C TRP A 35 -6.13 -6.13 -4.36
N ILE A 36 -4.99 -5.49 -4.13
CA ILE A 36 -3.66 -6.08 -4.03
C ILE A 36 -3.08 -5.64 -2.69
N VAL A 37 -2.82 -6.57 -1.78
CA VAL A 37 -2.13 -6.28 -0.52
C VAL A 37 -0.65 -6.54 -0.74
N SER A 38 0.21 -5.56 -0.48
CA SER A 38 1.66 -5.72 -0.65
C SER A 38 2.45 -5.12 0.50
N THR A 39 3.59 -5.72 0.81
CA THR A 39 4.55 -5.22 1.81
C THR A 39 5.81 -4.67 1.16
N LYS A 40 6.21 -3.45 1.53
CA LYS A 40 7.46 -2.80 1.10
C LYS A 40 8.31 -2.38 2.30
N VAL A 41 9.64 -2.37 2.14
CA VAL A 41 10.59 -1.86 3.14
C VAL A 41 10.80 -0.36 2.91
N LEU A 42 10.66 0.47 3.94
CA LEU A 42 10.92 1.93 3.84
C LEU A 42 12.36 2.32 4.22
N GLY A 43 13.17 1.36 4.67
CA GLY A 43 14.54 1.54 5.15
C GLY A 43 14.69 1.09 6.61
N GLY A 44 15.79 0.42 6.92
CA GLY A 44 16.03 -0.16 8.25
C GLY A 44 15.03 -1.26 8.64
N TYR A 45 14.64 -1.29 9.92
CA TYR A 45 13.68 -2.25 10.49
C TYR A 45 12.23 -1.76 10.42
N LYS A 46 11.85 -1.08 9.33
CA LYS A 46 10.47 -0.61 9.12
C LYS A 46 9.90 -1.21 7.84
N THR A 47 8.85 -1.98 8.02
CA THR A 47 8.05 -2.52 6.93
C THR A 47 6.71 -1.79 6.86
N VAL A 48 6.15 -1.70 5.67
CA VAL A 48 4.83 -1.10 5.47
C VAL A 48 3.99 -2.06 4.66
N ILE A 49 2.75 -2.26 5.10
CA ILE A 49 1.74 -3.05 4.39
C ILE A 49 0.77 -2.07 3.76
N CYS A 50 0.58 -2.18 2.46
CA CYS A 50 -0.27 -1.30 1.67
C CYS A 50 -1.34 -2.10 0.92
N ILE A 51 -2.51 -1.49 0.72
CA ILE A 51 -3.56 -2.02 -0.16
C ILE A 51 -3.59 -1.13 -1.41
N TYR A 52 -3.51 -1.78 -2.56
CA TYR A 52 -3.57 -1.17 -3.87
C TYR A 52 -4.81 -1.64 -4.62
N HIS A 53 -5.36 -0.80 -5.48
CA HIS A 53 -6.44 -1.21 -6.37
C HIS A 53 -5.88 -2.00 -7.57
N LYS A 54 -6.51 -3.11 -7.95
CA LYS A 54 -5.98 -4.04 -8.96
C LYS A 54 -5.88 -3.42 -10.37
N LYS A 55 -6.81 -2.54 -10.75
CA LYS A 55 -6.82 -1.93 -12.10
C LYS A 55 -5.92 -0.70 -12.20
N THR A 56 -5.95 0.15 -11.19
CA THR A 56 -5.24 1.45 -11.21
C THR A 56 -3.86 1.37 -10.55
N LEU A 57 -3.59 0.28 -9.81
CA LEU A 57 -2.39 0.06 -9.01
C LEU A 57 -2.14 1.13 -7.95
N MET A 58 -3.10 2.03 -7.70
CA MET A 58 -2.95 3.12 -6.74
C MET A 58 -3.13 2.62 -5.32
N GLU A 59 -2.35 3.18 -4.39
CA GLU A 59 -2.45 2.95 -2.95
C GLU A 59 -3.75 3.56 -2.41
N HIS A 60 -4.51 2.78 -1.66
CA HIS A 60 -5.73 3.21 -0.96
C HIS A 60 -5.60 3.09 0.55
N TYR A 61 -4.65 2.29 1.02
CA TYR A 61 -4.40 2.08 2.44
C TYR A 61 -2.92 1.82 2.66
N LYS A 62 -2.42 2.32 3.79
CA LYS A 62 -1.04 2.15 4.25
C LYS A 62 -1.06 1.95 5.76
N THR A 63 -0.42 0.90 6.24
CA THR A 63 -0.14 0.72 7.66
C THR A 63 1.34 0.43 7.88
N GLU A 64 1.93 1.10 8.84
CA GLU A 64 3.30 0.86 9.24
C GLU A 64 3.36 -0.32 10.20
N GLN A 65 4.33 -1.20 9.98
CA GLN A 65 4.61 -2.35 10.83
C GLN A 65 6.09 -2.30 11.19
N ILE A 66 6.36 -2.08 12.48
CA ILE A 66 7.71 -2.22 13.03
C ILE A 66 8.10 -3.70 12.89
N THR A 67 9.28 -3.96 12.32
CA THR A 67 9.76 -5.32 12.10
C THR A 67 9.91 -6.01 13.45
N GLY A 68 9.03 -6.97 13.72
CA GLY A 68 9.07 -7.84 14.88
C GLY A 68 9.36 -9.28 14.47
N SER A 69 8.86 -10.25 15.23
CA SER A 69 8.94 -11.66 14.83
C SER A 69 8.18 -11.95 13.53
N GLN A 70 8.60 -12.99 12.79
CA GLN A 70 7.91 -13.45 11.58
C GLN A 70 6.42 -13.73 11.83
N LYS A 71 6.07 -14.22 13.02
CA LYS A 71 4.68 -14.46 13.44
C LYS A 71 3.87 -13.17 13.53
N ALA A 72 4.45 -12.12 14.13
CA ALA A 72 3.80 -10.81 14.20
C ALA A 72 3.59 -10.20 12.81
N PHE A 73 4.58 -10.32 11.92
CA PHE A 73 4.45 -9.90 10.52
C PHE A 73 3.33 -10.65 9.79
N ASN A 74 3.31 -11.98 9.87
CA ASN A 74 2.29 -12.80 9.23
C ASN A 74 0.88 -12.46 9.73
N ASN A 75 0.71 -12.26 11.05
CA ASN A 75 -0.56 -11.86 11.63
C ASN A 75 -1.00 -10.46 11.16
N ALA A 76 -0.07 -9.50 11.09
CA ALA A 76 -0.36 -8.17 10.57
C ALA A 76 -0.74 -8.20 9.09
N PHE A 77 -0.03 -8.98 8.28
CA PHE A 77 -0.33 -9.17 6.86
C PHE A 77 -1.72 -9.79 6.66
N GLN A 78 -2.05 -10.84 7.43
CA GLN A 78 -3.37 -11.48 7.37
C GLN A 78 -4.50 -10.52 7.75
N ARG A 79 -4.30 -9.67 8.77
CA ARG A 79 -5.28 -8.64 9.14
C ARG A 79 -5.57 -7.66 8.00
N VAL A 80 -4.55 -7.26 7.25
CA VAL A 80 -4.73 -6.37 6.10
C VAL A 80 -5.39 -7.09 4.93
N ILE A 81 -5.11 -8.38 4.72
CA ILE A 81 -5.86 -9.21 3.76
C ILE A 81 -7.34 -9.28 4.14
N ASP A 82 -7.66 -9.54 5.41
CA ASP A 82 -9.04 -9.65 5.86
C ASP A 82 -9.76 -8.28 5.78
N LEU A 83 -9.03 -7.18 5.97
CA LEU A 83 -9.54 -5.84 5.68
C LEU A 83 -9.84 -5.65 4.19
N ALA A 84 -8.92 -6.03 3.30
CA ALA A 84 -9.11 -5.94 1.86
C ALA A 84 -10.29 -6.81 1.37
N LYS A 85 -10.53 -7.97 2.01
CA LYS A 85 -11.71 -8.81 1.75
C LYS A 85 -13.01 -8.09 2.08
N LYS A 86 -13.06 -7.31 3.16
CA LYS A 86 -14.24 -6.50 3.53
C LYS A 86 -14.50 -5.32 2.59
N TRP A 87 -13.51 -4.93 1.79
CA TRP A 87 -13.61 -3.84 0.83
C TRP A 87 -13.99 -4.30 -0.59
N ASN A 88 -14.13 -5.61 -0.81
CA ASN A 88 -14.78 -6.13 -2.02
C ASN A 88 -16.30 -6.05 -1.87
#